data_AF-A0A2U8WM89-F1
#
_entry.id   AF-A0A2U8WM89-F1
#
_cell.length_a   1.000
_cell.length_b   1.000
_cell.length_c   1.000
_cell.angle_alpha   90.00
_cell.angle_beta   90.00
_cell.angle_gamma   90.00
#
_symmetry.space_group_name_H-M   'P 1'
#
loop_
_entity.id
_entity.type
_entity.pdbx_description
1 polymer ?
#
loop_
_entity_poly.entity_id
_entity_poly.type
_entity_poly.pdbx_seq_one_letter_code
_entity_poly.pdbx_strand_id
1 'polypeptide(L)'
;MSAMTEIVDREAIRARARAVRLATCKHWRGALAQPPCAAGVDLVERAGPRRMVGWGLRIPCCDAPEPAFVCERKDTPTLEQVEARERDMHESFGRALAVMAAIPADKAVSRGEVPCPQCGGPVHWERSPVNGHVRAACVAGCVSFIQ
;
A
#
# COMPACT_ATOMS: atom_id res chain seq x y z
N MET A 1 23.64 20.10 27.26
CA MET A 1 23.49 19.55 25.90
C MET A 1 22.01 19.61 25.55
N SER A 2 21.56 20.64 24.82
CA SER A 2 20.16 20.77 24.42
C SER A 2 19.86 19.82 23.27
N ALA A 3 18.88 18.94 23.42
CA ALA A 3 18.39 18.11 22.34
C ALA A 3 17.76 19.01 21.26
N MET A 4 18.38 19.07 20.08
CA MET A 4 17.77 19.70 18.91
C MET A 4 16.57 18.85 18.50
N THR A 5 15.36 19.33 18.81
CA THR A 5 14.13 18.68 18.37
C THR A 5 13.94 19.05 16.91
N GLU A 6 14.23 18.12 15.99
CA GLU A 6 13.96 18.29 14.57
C GLU A 6 12.44 18.42 14.37
N ILE A 7 12.00 19.57 13.83
CA ILE A 7 10.59 19.80 13.51
C ILE A 7 10.29 19.02 12.23
N VAL A 8 9.48 17.97 12.34
CA VAL A 8 9.01 17.19 11.20
C VAL A 8 7.98 18.00 10.42
N ASP A 9 8.35 18.50 9.25
CA ASP A 9 7.43 19.17 8.32
C ASP A 9 6.53 18.14 7.62
N ARG A 10 5.37 17.89 8.24
CA ARG A 10 4.36 16.95 7.72
C ARG A 10 3.73 17.42 6.42
N GLU A 11 3.68 18.72 6.16
CA GLU A 11 3.09 19.27 4.95
C GLU A 11 4.00 19.01 3.75
N ALA A 12 5.30 19.30 3.89
CA ALA A 12 6.29 18.99 2.87
C ALA A 12 6.33 17.49 2.53
N ILE A 13 6.23 16.62 3.55
CA ILE A 13 6.16 15.17 3.35
C ILE A 13 4.93 14.77 2.52
N ARG A 14 3.76 15.34 2.82
CA ARG A 14 2.52 15.07 2.07
C ARG A 14 2.59 15.61 0.64
N ALA A 15 3.10 16.82 0.46
CA ALA A 15 3.28 17.43 -0.86
C ALA A 15 4.22 16.58 -1.74
N ARG A 16 5.35 16.14 -1.18
CA ARG A 16 6.28 15.25 -1.88
C ARG A 16 5.62 13.91 -2.24
N ALA A 17 4.87 13.31 -1.32
CA ALA A 17 4.18 12.06 -1.58
C ALA A 17 3.12 12.21 -2.70
N ARG A 18 2.37 13.31 -2.71
CA ARG A 18 1.41 13.64 -3.77
C ARG A 18 2.11 13.81 -5.12
N ALA A 19 3.22 14.54 -5.17
CA ALA A 19 4.02 14.73 -6.39
C ALA A 19 4.50 13.39 -6.97
N VAL A 20 5.02 12.49 -6.13
CA VAL A 20 5.44 11.15 -6.55
C VAL A 20 4.26 10.34 -7.11
N ARG A 21 3.07 10.42 -6.50
CA ARG A 21 1.87 9.73 -7.00
C ARG A 21 1.43 10.24 -8.36
N LEU A 22 1.46 11.56 -8.59
CA LEU A 22 1.14 12.18 -9.87
C LEU A 22 2.11 11.77 -10.99
N ALA A 23 3.39 11.58 -10.66
CA ALA A 23 4.40 11.10 -11.61
C ALA A 23 4.32 9.58 -11.87
N THR A 24 3.71 8.81 -10.95
CA THR A 24 3.64 7.35 -11.05
C THR A 24 2.47 6.92 -11.93
N CYS A 25 2.72 6.05 -12.90
CA CYS A 25 1.69 5.52 -13.80
C CYS A 25 0.51 4.90 -13.02
N LYS A 26 -0.73 5.24 -13.38
CA LYS A 26 -1.96 4.74 -12.74
C LYS A 26 -2.11 3.22 -12.84
N HIS A 27 -1.47 2.60 -13.83
CA HIS A 27 -1.48 1.15 -14.04
C HIS A 27 -0.44 0.40 -13.19
N TRP A 28 0.41 1.10 -12.45
CA TRP A 28 1.41 0.52 -11.57
C TRP A 28 0.77 -0.09 -10.33
N ARG A 29 1.01 -1.38 -10.11
CA ARG A 29 0.48 -2.15 -8.96
C ARG A 29 1.53 -2.39 -7.86
N GLY A 30 2.68 -1.75 -7.94
CA GLY A 30 3.81 -1.97 -7.02
C GLY A 30 4.77 -3.06 -7.49
N ALA A 31 5.95 -3.10 -6.87
CA ALA A 31 7.03 -3.99 -7.28
C ALA A 31 6.75 -5.49 -7.02
N LEU A 32 5.84 -5.78 -6.09
CA LEU A 32 5.49 -7.14 -5.70
C LEU A 32 4.27 -7.70 -6.46
N ALA A 33 3.42 -6.87 -7.08
CA ALA A 33 2.24 -7.34 -7.79
C ALA A 33 2.61 -8.18 -9.02
N GLN A 34 1.96 -9.31 -9.28
CA GLN A 34 2.27 -10.17 -10.44
C GLN A 34 2.10 -9.41 -11.78
N PRO A 35 2.96 -9.69 -12.80
CA PRO A 35 2.72 -9.17 -14.14
C PRO A 35 1.40 -9.76 -14.68
N PRO A 36 0.70 -9.06 -15.59
CA PRO A 36 1.20 -7.90 -16.36
C PRO A 36 0.49 -6.58 -16.02
N CYS A 37 1.00 -5.70 -15.15
CA CYS A 37 0.40 -4.40 -14.73
C CYS A 37 -1.16 -4.26 -14.83
N ALA A 38 -1.76 -3.06 -14.76
CA ALA A 38 -3.21 -2.94 -15.03
C ALA A 38 -3.53 -2.78 -16.53
N ALA A 39 -2.55 -2.30 -17.31
CA ALA A 39 -2.67 -2.10 -18.76
C ALA A 39 -2.11 -3.28 -19.57
N GLY A 40 -1.85 -4.45 -18.96
CA GLY A 40 -1.40 -5.64 -19.68
C GLY A 40 0.06 -5.61 -20.14
N VAL A 41 0.92 -4.74 -19.60
CA VAL A 41 2.35 -4.71 -19.92
C VAL A 41 3.11 -5.62 -18.96
N ASP A 42 3.82 -6.61 -19.50
CA ASP A 42 4.76 -7.42 -18.72
C ASP A 42 6.06 -6.64 -18.46
N LEU A 43 6.15 -6.07 -17.26
CA LEU A 43 7.31 -5.28 -16.84
C LEU A 43 8.54 -6.15 -16.53
N VAL A 44 8.36 -7.44 -16.24
CA VAL A 44 9.46 -8.35 -15.96
C VAL A 44 10.13 -8.77 -17.26
N GLU A 45 9.33 -9.09 -18.27
CA GLU A 45 9.83 -9.37 -19.62
C GLU A 45 10.60 -8.18 -20.19
N ARG A 46 10.06 -6.95 -20.04
CA ARG A 46 10.66 -5.76 -20.66
C ARG A 46 11.78 -5.10 -19.87
N ALA A 47 11.71 -5.07 -18.53
CA ALA A 47 12.71 -4.40 -17.69
C ALA A 47 13.74 -5.37 -17.07
N GLY A 48 13.50 -6.67 -17.17
CA GLY A 48 14.30 -7.72 -16.56
C GLY A 48 13.75 -8.22 -15.21
N PRO A 49 14.47 -9.14 -14.54
CA PRO A 49 13.99 -9.80 -13.33
C PRO A 49 13.91 -8.85 -12.12
N ARG A 50 12.86 -9.00 -11.32
CA ARG A 50 12.58 -8.14 -10.14
C ARG A 50 13.66 -8.14 -9.06
N ARG A 51 14.39 -9.25 -8.94
CA ARG A 51 15.48 -9.41 -7.97
C ARG A 51 16.71 -8.55 -8.29
N MET A 52 16.71 -7.86 -9.42
CA MET A 52 17.78 -6.96 -9.81
C MET A 52 17.77 -5.70 -8.93
N VAL A 53 18.95 -5.29 -8.47
CA VAL A 53 19.13 -4.04 -7.73
C VAL A 53 18.64 -2.87 -8.58
N GLY A 54 17.88 -1.96 -7.98
CA GLY A 54 17.34 -0.79 -8.67
C GLY A 54 16.28 -1.11 -9.72
N TRP A 55 15.67 -2.30 -9.71
CA TRP A 55 14.65 -2.68 -10.70
C TRP A 55 13.56 -1.61 -10.88
N GLY A 56 13.04 -1.04 -9.78
CA GLY A 56 12.04 0.03 -9.83
C GLY A 56 12.52 1.32 -10.53
N LEU A 57 13.82 1.62 -10.47
CA LEU A 57 14.45 2.77 -11.13
C LEU A 57 14.67 2.55 -12.64
N ARG A 58 14.33 1.38 -13.16
CA ARG A 58 14.41 1.04 -14.60
C ARG A 58 13.04 0.99 -15.26
N ILE A 59 11.96 1.14 -14.49
CA ILE A 59 10.59 0.99 -14.98
C ILE A 59 10.01 2.37 -15.34
N PRO A 60 9.46 2.55 -16.56
CA PRO A 60 8.84 3.82 -16.98
C PRO A 60 7.72 4.30 -16.06
N CYS A 61 7.02 3.36 -15.42
CA CYS A 61 5.90 3.61 -14.52
C CYS A 61 6.26 4.42 -13.28
N CYS A 62 7.53 4.48 -12.88
CA CYS A 62 8.00 5.14 -11.65
C CYS A 62 8.85 6.38 -11.94
N ASP A 63 8.74 6.94 -13.14
CA ASP A 63 9.53 8.09 -13.60
C ASP A 63 11.05 7.89 -13.47
N ALA A 64 11.48 6.66 -13.81
CA ALA A 64 12.87 6.32 -13.99
C ALA A 64 13.59 7.35 -14.90
N PRO A 65 14.71 7.95 -14.47
CA PRO A 65 15.46 8.89 -15.31
C PRO A 65 15.94 8.25 -16.62
N GLU A 66 16.35 6.97 -16.54
CA GLU A 66 16.81 6.17 -17.67
C GLU A 66 16.05 4.83 -17.69
N PRO A 67 14.80 4.82 -18.19
CA PRO A 67 14.01 3.61 -18.21
C PRO A 67 14.59 2.59 -19.18
N ALA A 68 14.49 1.30 -18.86
CA ALA A 68 14.98 0.21 -19.72
C ALA A 68 14.24 0.12 -21.08
N PHE A 69 13.06 0.72 -21.19
CA PHE A 69 12.26 0.75 -22.42
C PHE A 69 11.25 1.92 -22.37
N VAL A 70 10.65 2.29 -23.50
CA VAL A 70 9.53 3.25 -23.55
C VAL A 70 8.19 2.50 -23.42
N CYS A 71 7.35 2.92 -22.49
CA CYS A 71 6.02 2.34 -22.28
C CYS A 71 4.93 3.22 -22.89
N GLU A 72 4.38 2.80 -24.04
CA GLU A 72 3.28 3.48 -24.74
C GLU A 72 1.97 3.48 -23.96
N ARG A 73 1.85 2.60 -22.95
CA ARG A 73 0.69 2.51 -22.05
C ARG A 73 0.91 3.23 -20.71
N LYS A 74 1.99 4.04 -20.57
CA LYS A 74 2.19 4.90 -19.40
C LYS A 74 1.08 5.96 -19.40
N ASP A 75 0.40 6.06 -18.27
CA ASP A 75 -0.69 7.00 -18.10
C ASP A 75 -0.63 7.54 -16.66
N THR A 76 -0.43 8.84 -16.53
CA THR A 76 -0.29 9.54 -15.25
C THR A 76 -1.68 9.84 -14.67
N PRO A 77 -1.93 9.56 -13.38
CA PRO A 77 -3.21 9.85 -12.78
C PRO A 77 -3.48 11.36 -12.76
N THR A 78 -4.75 11.73 -12.88
CA THR A 78 -5.21 13.09 -12.63
C THR A 78 -5.13 13.42 -11.13
N LEU A 79 -5.18 14.72 -10.80
CA LEU A 79 -5.23 15.16 -9.41
C LEU A 79 -6.43 14.57 -8.66
N GLU A 80 -7.61 14.60 -9.28
CA GLU A 80 -8.84 14.03 -8.72
C GLU A 80 -8.68 12.53 -8.40
N GLN A 81 -8.05 11.75 -9.29
CA GLN A 81 -7.78 10.33 -9.06
C GLN A 81 -6.82 10.09 -7.89
N VAL A 82 -5.78 10.91 -7.75
CA VAL A 82 -4.85 10.82 -6.61
C VAL A 82 -5.58 11.13 -5.31
N GLU A 83 -6.41 12.16 -5.30
CA GLU A 83 -7.18 12.58 -4.12
C GLU A 83 -8.23 11.54 -3.72
N ALA A 84 -8.95 10.98 -4.69
CA ALA A 84 -9.89 9.88 -4.43
C ALA A 84 -9.18 8.68 -3.80
N ARG A 85 -8.05 8.26 -4.39
CA ARG A 85 -7.25 7.16 -3.84
C ARG A 85 -6.72 7.45 -2.43
N GLU A 86 -6.31 8.68 -2.15
CA GLU A 86 -5.85 9.08 -0.82
C GLU A 86 -6.97 9.00 0.22
N ARG A 87 -8.19 9.43 -0.13
CA ARG A 87 -9.38 9.26 0.71
C ARG A 87 -9.68 7.79 0.96
N ASP A 88 -9.74 6.98 -0.11
CA ASP A 88 -10.02 5.54 0.00
C ASP A 88 -8.99 4.82 0.88
N MET A 89 -7.71 5.16 0.74
CA MET A 89 -6.64 4.64 1.59
C MET A 89 -6.81 5.06 3.04
N HIS A 90 -7.15 6.32 3.30
CA HIS A 90 -7.34 6.83 4.65
C HIS A 90 -8.52 6.14 5.35
N GLU A 91 -9.65 6.01 4.66
CA GLU A 91 -10.83 5.32 5.18
C GLU A 91 -10.56 3.83 5.42
N SER A 92 -9.90 3.16 4.47
CA SER A 92 -9.52 1.76 4.60
C SER A 92 -8.57 1.53 5.78
N PHE A 93 -7.61 2.43 5.97
CA PHE A 93 -6.68 2.39 7.10
C PHE A 93 -7.40 2.65 8.43
N GLY A 94 -8.36 3.60 8.46
CA GLY A 94 -9.21 3.83 9.62
C GLY A 94 -9.99 2.59 10.05
N ARG A 95 -10.57 1.85 9.09
CA ARG A 95 -11.25 0.56 9.37
C ARG A 95 -10.28 -0.48 9.93
N ALA A 96 -9.08 -0.59 9.36
CA ALA A 96 -8.06 -1.53 9.86
C ALA A 96 -7.60 -1.17 11.29
N LEU A 97 -7.39 0.11 11.60
CA LEU A 97 -7.04 0.58 12.94
C LEU A 97 -8.14 0.27 13.97
N ALA A 98 -9.41 0.48 13.62
CA ALA A 98 -10.53 0.16 14.50
C ALA A 98 -10.60 -1.36 14.80
N VAL A 99 -10.39 -2.22 13.80
CA VAL A 99 -10.29 -3.67 14.00
C VAL A 99 -9.09 -4.01 14.89
N MET A 100 -7.90 -3.47 14.62
CA MET A 100 -6.71 -3.73 15.43
C MET A 100 -6.87 -3.31 16.89
N ALA A 101 -7.56 -2.20 17.16
CA ALA A 101 -7.85 -1.73 18.52
C ALA A 101 -8.81 -2.66 19.27
N ALA A 102 -9.67 -3.40 18.56
CA ALA A 102 -10.58 -4.38 19.13
C ALA A 102 -9.92 -5.76 19.39
N ILE A 103 -8.79 -6.06 18.73
CA ILE A 103 -8.05 -7.31 18.93
C ILE A 103 -7.35 -7.27 20.30
N PRO A 104 -7.47 -8.33 21.14
CA PRO A 104 -6.77 -8.40 22.41
C PRO A 104 -5.26 -8.18 22.27
N ALA A 105 -4.70 -7.34 23.15
CA ALA A 105 -3.26 -7.11 23.22
C ALA A 105 -2.48 -8.34 23.70
N ASP A 106 -3.14 -9.25 24.44
CA ASP A 106 -2.56 -10.50 24.91
C ASP A 106 -2.12 -11.38 23.72
N LYS A 107 -0.81 -11.65 23.66
CA LYS A 107 -0.20 -12.45 22.60
C LYS A 107 -0.44 -13.95 22.76
N ALA A 108 -0.91 -14.40 23.93
CA ALA A 108 -1.32 -15.79 24.12
C ALA A 108 -2.60 -16.13 23.33
N VAL A 109 -3.43 -15.12 23.02
CA VAL A 109 -4.59 -15.26 22.15
C VAL A 109 -4.15 -15.11 20.70
N SER A 110 -4.16 -16.22 19.97
CA SER A 110 -3.65 -16.30 18.59
C SER A 110 -4.72 -16.17 17.51
N ARG A 111 -6.01 -16.23 17.85
CA ARG A 111 -7.12 -16.08 16.90
C ARG A 111 -8.40 -15.67 17.60
N GLY A 112 -9.33 -15.09 16.85
CA GLY A 112 -10.66 -14.77 17.36
C GLY A 112 -11.50 -14.00 16.36
N GLU A 113 -12.52 -13.34 16.88
CA GLU A 113 -13.45 -12.52 16.12
C GLU A 113 -13.67 -11.18 16.80
N VAL A 114 -13.85 -10.13 16.00
CA VAL A 114 -14.26 -8.78 16.44
C VAL A 114 -15.32 -8.24 15.48
N PRO A 115 -16.19 -7.31 15.91
CA PRO A 115 -17.20 -6.74 15.01
C PRO A 115 -16.55 -5.83 13.96
N CYS A 116 -17.04 -5.90 12.72
CA CYS A 116 -16.61 -5.01 11.64
C CYS A 116 -17.12 -3.58 11.89
N PRO A 117 -16.25 -2.55 11.83
CA PRO A 117 -16.68 -1.17 12.06
C PRO A 117 -17.61 -0.62 10.96
N GLN A 118 -17.70 -1.29 9.81
CA GLN A 118 -18.53 -0.86 8.68
C GLN A 118 -19.88 -1.57 8.62
N CYS A 119 -19.91 -2.89 8.74
CA CYS A 119 -21.14 -3.68 8.57
C CYS A 119 -21.63 -4.37 9.85
N GLY A 120 -20.90 -4.29 10.96
CA GLY A 120 -21.21 -5.00 12.21
C GLY A 120 -21.00 -6.51 12.18
N GLY A 121 -20.79 -7.11 11.00
CA GLY A 121 -20.53 -8.54 10.83
C GLY A 121 -19.16 -8.98 11.37
N PRO A 122 -18.89 -10.30 11.44
CA PRO A 122 -17.66 -10.83 12.03
C PRO A 122 -16.43 -10.50 11.17
N VAL A 123 -15.36 -10.09 11.86
CA VAL A 123 -13.99 -10.02 11.34
C VAL A 123 -13.20 -11.13 12.02
N HIS A 124 -12.85 -12.16 11.27
CA HIS A 124 -11.96 -13.20 11.76
C HIS A 124 -10.54 -12.67 11.73
N TRP A 125 -9.79 -12.90 12.82
CA TRP A 125 -8.39 -12.54 12.89
C TRP A 125 -7.54 -13.69 13.43
N GLU A 126 -6.28 -13.70 13.02
CA GLU A 126 -5.27 -14.66 13.42
C GLU A 126 -3.93 -13.95 13.57
N ARG A 127 -3.19 -14.28 14.62
CA ARG A 127 -1.81 -13.85 14.88
C ARG A 127 -0.87 -14.98 14.54
N SER A 128 0.03 -14.74 13.60
CA SER A 128 1.05 -15.70 13.19
C SER A 128 1.97 -16.06 14.36
N PRO A 129 2.19 -17.35 14.64
CA PRO A 129 3.12 -17.78 15.70
C PRO A 129 4.59 -17.55 15.32
N VAL A 130 4.90 -17.33 14.04
CA VAL A 130 6.29 -17.21 13.55
C VAL A 130 6.81 -15.78 13.66
N ASN A 131 6.00 -14.80 13.27
CA ASN A 131 6.42 -13.40 13.17
C ASN A 131 5.48 -12.42 13.90
N GLY A 132 4.44 -12.93 14.56
CA GLY A 132 3.49 -12.12 15.32
C GLY A 132 2.57 -11.26 14.44
N HIS A 133 2.68 -11.34 13.11
CA HIS A 133 1.83 -10.57 12.22
C HIS A 133 0.37 -10.96 12.35
N VAL A 134 -0.51 -9.97 12.39
CA VAL A 134 -1.96 -10.17 12.51
C VAL A 134 -2.58 -10.11 11.14
N ARG A 135 -3.31 -11.16 10.76
CA ARG A 135 -4.17 -11.20 9.58
C ARG A 135 -5.61 -11.06 10.04
N ALA A 136 -6.38 -10.20 9.40
CA ALA A 136 -7.80 -10.07 9.70
C ALA A 136 -8.60 -9.83 8.42
N ALA A 137 -9.80 -10.41 8.35
CA ALA A 137 -10.71 -10.22 7.23
C ALA A 137 -12.17 -10.26 7.68
N CYS A 138 -12.95 -9.28 7.24
CA CYS A 138 -14.40 -9.28 7.38
C CYS A 138 -15.02 -10.29 6.42
N VAL A 139 -16.00 -11.07 6.88
CA VAL A 139 -16.75 -12.02 6.03
C VAL A 139 -17.41 -11.34 4.84
N ALA A 140 -17.90 -10.10 5.01
CA ALA A 140 -18.51 -9.31 3.95
C ALA A 140 -17.49 -8.56 3.06
N GLY A 141 -16.18 -8.66 3.33
CA GLY A 141 -15.13 -8.03 2.54
C GLY A 141 -14.90 -6.53 2.82
N CYS A 142 -15.50 -5.95 3.88
CA CYS A 142 -15.36 -4.53 4.19
C CYS A 142 -13.93 -4.10 4.60
N VAL A 143 -13.17 -5.02 5.18
CA VAL A 143 -11.80 -4.79 5.66
C VAL A 143 -11.01 -6.10 5.56
N SER A 144 -9.77 -6.02 5.09
CA SER A 144 -8.82 -7.12 5.06
C SER A 144 -7.40 -6.56 5.15
N PHE A 145 -6.58 -7.09 6.05
CA PHE A 145 -5.18 -6.65 6.19
C PHE A 145 -4.27 -7.73 6.76
N ILE A 146 -2.98 -7.50 6.60
CA ILE A 146 -1.90 -8.13 7.36
C ILE A 146 -1.03 -7.01 7.96
N GLN A 147 -0.74 -7.08 9.26
CA GLN A 147 0.07 -6.10 10.00
C GLN A 147 1.25 -6.78 10.64
#